data_AF-A0A520IGB5-F1
#
_entry.id   AF-A0A520IGB5-F1
#
_cell.length_a   1.000
_cell.length_b   1.000
_cell.length_c   1.000
_cell.angle_alpha   90.00
_cell.angle_beta   90.00
_cell.angle_gamma   90.00
#
_symmetry.space_group_name_H-M   'P 1'
#
loop_
_entity.id
_entity.type
_entity.pdbx_description
1 polymer ?
#
loop_
_entity_poly.entity_id
_entity_poly.type
_entity_poly.pdbx_seq_one_letter_code
_entity_poly.pdbx_strand_id
1 'polypeptide(L)'
;MKKIFAALVCLCVISVNAQTVDQVIQKYTDKMGGLANFAKVKTAKLSGELHIQGQDASLLVQIINGKSVPTDVEVMGNQIVSAYSNGKGWKINPFAGAENATEVTGTELADLKSQVLVGNMLMNYKAFGHKVELKGQEDHNGVKTYKVTLTNKDDGETTTFFINASDYSLVASQSEKEMMGQKAMIETTYSDPKVVNGLVFYMTRVQKADGAEISSITFDKIEAKGPYVGLEAHF
;
A
#
# COMPACT_ATOMS: atom_id res chain seq x y z
N MET A 1 41.08 -43.81 -44.05
CA MET A 1 40.24 -42.59 -44.06
C MET A 1 38.93 -42.89 -43.34
N LYS A 2 38.67 -42.25 -42.19
CA LYS A 2 37.39 -41.69 -41.73
C LYS A 2 37.53 -41.36 -40.23
N LYS A 3 37.72 -40.07 -39.94
CA LYS A 3 37.85 -39.51 -38.59
C LYS A 3 36.44 -39.40 -37.99
N ILE A 4 36.21 -40.00 -36.82
CA ILE A 4 34.98 -39.79 -36.04
C ILE A 4 35.24 -38.60 -35.12
N PHE A 5 34.60 -37.46 -35.42
CA PHE A 5 34.55 -36.29 -34.55
C PHE A 5 33.36 -36.49 -33.60
N ALA A 6 33.63 -36.80 -32.33
CA ALA A 6 32.60 -36.77 -31.28
C ALA A 6 32.51 -35.32 -30.77
N ALA A 7 31.48 -34.59 -31.18
CA ALA A 7 31.16 -33.28 -30.65
C ALA A 7 30.49 -33.43 -29.28
N LEU A 8 31.21 -33.06 -28.22
CA LEU A 8 30.68 -32.97 -26.86
C LEU A 8 29.84 -31.69 -26.75
N VAL A 9 28.52 -31.80 -26.90
CA VAL A 9 27.58 -30.70 -26.65
C VAL A 9 27.49 -30.51 -25.14
N CYS A 10 28.17 -29.49 -24.63
CA CYS A 10 28.07 -29.07 -23.24
C CYS A 10 26.73 -28.34 -23.06
N LEU A 11 25.75 -29.02 -22.44
CA LEU A 11 24.47 -28.42 -22.08
C LEU A 11 24.70 -27.53 -20.85
N CYS A 12 25.01 -26.25 -21.08
CA CYS A 12 24.99 -25.25 -20.01
C CYS A 12 23.55 -25.08 -19.54
N VAL A 13 23.20 -25.71 -18.42
CA VAL A 13 21.93 -25.48 -17.73
C VAL A 13 22.04 -24.10 -17.08
N ILE A 14 21.66 -23.07 -17.83
CA ILE A 14 21.52 -21.72 -17.26
C ILE A 14 20.27 -21.78 -16.37
N SER A 15 20.47 -22.05 -15.08
CA SER A 15 19.40 -21.92 -14.08
C SER A 15 19.02 -20.44 -13.99
N VAL A 16 18.07 -20.01 -14.81
CA VAL A 16 17.34 -18.76 -14.59
C VAL A 16 16.61 -18.93 -13.26
N ASN A 17 17.15 -18.33 -12.20
CA ASN A 17 16.43 -18.16 -10.94
C ASN A 17 15.32 -17.13 -11.17
N ALA A 18 14.22 -17.55 -11.79
CA ALA A 18 12.99 -16.77 -11.81
C ALA A 18 12.51 -16.68 -10.36
N GLN A 19 12.57 -15.49 -9.77
CA GLN A 19 12.01 -15.27 -8.43
C GLN A 19 10.50 -15.50 -8.49
N THR A 20 9.95 -16.17 -7.49
CA THR A 20 8.50 -16.33 -7.37
C THR A 20 7.87 -15.06 -6.81
N VAL A 21 6.58 -14.86 -7.06
CA VAL A 21 5.81 -13.74 -6.47
C VAL A 21 5.91 -13.74 -4.94
N ASP A 22 5.84 -14.93 -4.33
CA ASP A 22 5.98 -15.12 -2.88
C ASP A 22 7.35 -14.64 -2.35
N GLN A 23 8.44 -14.90 -3.09
CA GLN A 23 9.78 -14.46 -2.70
C GLN A 23 9.91 -12.94 -2.75
N VAL A 24 9.41 -12.30 -3.81
CA VAL A 24 9.43 -10.83 -3.94
C VAL A 24 8.61 -10.19 -2.82
N ILE A 25 7.39 -10.69 -2.56
CA ILE A 25 6.52 -10.19 -1.49
C ILE A 25 7.15 -10.42 -0.11
N GLN A 26 7.82 -11.55 0.12
CA GLN A 26 8.51 -11.80 1.39
C GLN A 26 9.65 -10.81 1.60
N LYS A 27 10.49 -10.56 0.59
CA LYS A 27 11.58 -9.58 0.68
C LYS A 27 11.07 -8.16 0.90
N TYR A 28 9.99 -7.78 0.21
CA TYR A 28 9.28 -6.53 0.49
C TYR A 28 8.77 -6.47 1.93
N THR A 29 8.13 -7.54 2.40
CA THR A 29 7.58 -7.62 3.76
C THR A 29 8.68 -7.49 4.81
N ASP A 30 9.84 -8.12 4.59
CA ASP A 30 11.02 -8.02 5.46
C ASP A 30 11.59 -6.59 5.45
N LYS A 31 11.71 -5.97 4.27
CA LYS A 31 12.13 -4.56 4.11
C LYS A 31 11.23 -3.60 4.90
N MET A 32 9.94 -3.89 4.99
CA MET A 32 8.98 -3.08 5.74
C MET A 32 9.05 -3.28 7.26
N GLY A 33 9.75 -4.31 7.75
CA GLY A 33 9.86 -4.63 9.19
C GLY A 33 9.19 -5.95 9.60
N GLY A 34 8.64 -6.71 8.64
CA GLY A 34 8.12 -8.06 8.83
C GLY A 34 6.68 -8.14 9.31
N LEU A 35 5.90 -9.06 8.74
CA LEU A 35 4.46 -9.24 9.04
C LEU A 35 4.19 -9.48 10.53
N ALA A 36 5.06 -10.23 11.21
CA ALA A 36 4.93 -10.53 12.64
C ALA A 36 5.00 -9.27 13.52
N ASN A 37 5.81 -8.27 13.15
CA ASN A 37 5.92 -7.03 13.92
C ASN A 37 4.73 -6.10 13.65
N PHE A 38 4.25 -6.03 12.40
CA PHE A 38 3.00 -5.33 12.10
C PHE A 38 1.81 -5.95 12.84
N ALA A 39 1.74 -7.27 12.98
CA ALA A 39 0.67 -7.96 13.72
C ALA A 39 0.67 -7.68 15.23
N LYS A 40 1.82 -7.26 15.80
CA LYS A 40 1.89 -6.84 17.21
C LYS A 40 1.26 -5.46 17.42
N VAL A 41 1.26 -4.59 16.41
CA VAL A 41 0.59 -3.29 16.51
C VAL A 41 -0.91 -3.50 16.67
N LYS A 42 -1.47 -2.98 17.78
CA LYS A 42 -2.90 -3.02 18.07
C LYS A 42 -3.59 -1.78 17.54
N THR A 43 -2.96 -0.63 17.72
CA THR A 43 -3.46 0.64 17.23
C THR A 43 -2.37 1.48 16.61
N ALA A 44 -2.73 2.30 15.62
CA ALA A 44 -1.85 3.32 15.07
C ALA A 44 -2.59 4.65 14.96
N LYS A 45 -1.87 5.75 15.13
CA LYS A 45 -2.34 7.12 14.87
C LYS A 45 -1.34 7.79 13.94
N LEU A 46 -1.80 8.26 12.79
CA LEU A 46 -1.00 8.97 11.81
C LEU A 46 -1.62 10.35 11.64
N SER A 47 -0.85 11.41 11.87
CA SER A 47 -1.30 12.78 11.67
C SER A 47 -0.38 13.51 10.69
N GLY A 48 -0.94 14.42 9.91
CA GLY A 48 -0.19 15.21 8.97
C GLY A 48 -1.07 16.13 8.15
N GLU A 49 -0.60 16.45 6.95
CA GLU A 49 -1.26 17.32 6.00
C GLU A 49 -1.65 16.54 4.73
N LEU A 50 -2.82 16.88 4.20
CA LEU A 50 -3.32 16.43 2.91
C LEU A 50 -3.44 17.68 2.03
N HIS A 51 -2.73 17.68 0.91
CA HIS A 51 -2.95 18.64 -0.17
C HIS A 51 -3.90 18.02 -1.20
N ILE A 52 -5.03 18.65 -1.47
CA ILE A 52 -6.03 18.15 -2.42
C ILE A 52 -6.67 19.33 -3.16
N GLN A 53 -6.74 19.25 -4.49
CA GLN A 53 -7.34 20.29 -5.34
C GLN A 53 -6.79 21.71 -5.08
N GLY A 54 -5.49 21.85 -4.75
CA GLY A 54 -4.87 23.14 -4.46
C GLY A 54 -5.17 23.70 -3.06
N GLN A 55 -5.77 22.90 -2.18
CA GLN A 55 -6.08 23.27 -0.80
C GLN A 55 -5.35 22.35 0.17
N ASP A 56 -4.88 22.93 1.27
CA ASP A 56 -4.30 22.18 2.38
C ASP A 56 -5.39 21.82 3.40
N ALA A 57 -5.28 20.61 3.93
CA ALA A 57 -6.17 20.05 4.92
C ALA A 57 -5.36 19.33 6.00
N SER A 58 -5.81 19.38 7.25
CA SER A 58 -5.22 18.52 8.27
C SER A 58 -5.78 17.10 8.11
N LEU A 59 -4.92 16.10 8.32
CA LEU A 59 -5.25 14.69 8.20
C LEU A 59 -4.98 13.98 9.53
N LEU A 60 -5.95 13.20 9.99
CA LEU A 60 -5.80 12.26 11.09
C LEU A 60 -6.35 10.90 10.69
N VAL A 61 -5.47 9.90 10.62
CA VAL A 61 -5.84 8.49 10.42
C VAL A 61 -5.63 7.75 11.72
N GLN A 62 -6.65 7.03 12.17
CA GLN A 62 -6.59 6.16 13.33
C GLN A 62 -6.89 4.74 12.90
N ILE A 63 -6.10 3.78 13.35
CA ILE A 63 -6.25 2.37 12.95
C ILE A 63 -6.37 1.53 14.21
N ILE A 64 -7.41 0.69 14.27
CA ILE A 64 -7.42 -0.51 15.11
C ILE A 64 -7.13 -1.68 14.18
N ASN A 65 -5.95 -2.26 14.32
CA ASN A 65 -5.37 -3.14 13.31
C ASN A 65 -6.29 -4.33 12.98
N GLY A 66 -6.69 -4.44 11.71
CA GLY A 66 -7.59 -5.46 11.20
C GLY A 66 -9.08 -5.24 11.51
N LYS A 67 -9.46 -4.13 12.16
CA LYS A 67 -10.82 -3.94 12.70
C LYS A 67 -11.49 -2.65 12.23
N SER A 68 -10.79 -1.52 12.35
CA SER A 68 -11.40 -0.22 12.03
C SER A 68 -10.38 0.82 11.62
N VAL A 69 -10.83 1.78 10.81
CA VAL A 69 -10.01 2.90 10.36
C VAL A 69 -10.84 4.18 10.25
N PRO A 70 -11.08 4.93 11.36
CA PRO A 70 -11.59 6.29 11.24
C PRO A 70 -10.51 7.23 10.73
N THR A 71 -10.92 8.06 9.77
CA THR A 71 -10.11 9.07 9.10
C THR A 71 -10.85 10.38 9.13
N ASP A 72 -10.17 11.41 9.65
CA ASP A 72 -10.64 12.77 9.74
C ASP A 72 -9.79 13.65 8.83
N VAL A 73 -10.45 14.45 7.99
CA VAL A 73 -9.84 15.47 7.14
C VAL A 73 -10.48 16.81 7.46
N GLU A 74 -9.70 17.79 7.90
CA GLU A 74 -10.21 19.12 8.22
C GLU A 74 -9.80 20.13 7.15
N VAL A 75 -10.78 20.73 6.48
CA VAL A 75 -10.61 21.76 5.45
C VAL A 75 -11.30 23.04 5.92
N MET A 76 -10.53 24.10 6.15
CA MET A 76 -11.06 25.43 6.55
C MET A 76 -12.06 25.36 7.73
N GLY A 77 -11.80 24.52 8.72
CA GLY A 77 -12.64 24.34 9.91
C GLY A 77 -13.87 23.41 9.71
N ASN A 78 -14.06 22.83 8.52
CA ASN A 78 -15.06 21.80 8.28
C ASN A 78 -14.41 20.42 8.25
N GLN A 79 -15.06 19.43 8.88
CA GLN A 79 -14.54 18.07 8.99
C GLN A 79 -15.23 17.14 7.99
N ILE A 80 -14.41 16.43 7.20
CA ILE A 80 -14.81 15.28 6.40
C ILE A 80 -14.36 14.05 7.18
N VAL A 81 -15.31 13.15 7.46
CA VAL A 81 -15.04 11.92 8.21
C VAL A 81 -15.32 10.74 7.31
N SER A 82 -14.44 9.75 7.29
CA SER A 82 -14.75 8.43 6.77
C SER A 82 -14.29 7.37 7.75
N ALA A 83 -14.99 6.23 7.79
CA ALA A 83 -14.55 5.12 8.63
C ALA A 83 -15.06 3.79 8.13
N TYR A 84 -14.29 2.74 8.43
CA TYR A 84 -14.75 1.36 8.42
C TYR A 84 -14.73 0.81 9.83
N SER A 85 -15.76 0.05 10.22
CA SER A 85 -15.79 -0.73 11.45
C SER A 85 -16.84 -1.83 11.38
N ASN A 86 -16.50 -3.03 11.87
CA ASN A 86 -17.42 -4.17 12.00
C ASN A 86 -18.20 -4.52 10.71
N GLY A 87 -17.53 -4.47 9.55
CA GLY A 87 -18.16 -4.81 8.27
C GLY A 87 -18.97 -3.69 7.63
N LYS A 88 -19.06 -2.51 8.28
CA LYS A 88 -19.76 -1.34 7.77
C LYS A 88 -18.81 -0.19 7.57
N GLY A 89 -19.19 0.73 6.69
CA GLY A 89 -18.46 1.97 6.49
C GLY A 89 -19.42 3.16 6.42
N TRP A 90 -18.94 4.33 6.79
CA TRP A 90 -19.70 5.56 6.69
C TRP A 90 -18.82 6.74 6.32
N LYS A 91 -19.45 7.78 5.76
CA LYS A 91 -18.80 9.06 5.48
C LYS A 91 -19.69 10.24 5.86
N ILE A 92 -19.05 11.34 6.24
CA ILE A 92 -19.63 12.67 6.41
C ILE A 92 -18.83 13.58 5.48
N ASN A 93 -19.49 14.29 4.58
CA ASN A 93 -18.84 15.22 3.67
C ASN A 93 -19.73 16.45 3.44
N PRO A 94 -19.56 17.51 4.25
CA PRO A 94 -20.36 18.74 4.13
C PRO A 94 -20.20 19.42 2.77
N PHE A 95 -19.03 19.32 2.13
CA PHE A 95 -18.78 19.89 0.80
C PHE A 95 -19.59 19.21 -0.31
N ALA A 96 -20.01 17.97 -0.08
CA ALA A 96 -20.90 17.23 -0.98
C ALA A 96 -22.38 17.31 -0.56
N GLY A 97 -22.73 18.17 0.40
CA GLY A 97 -24.09 18.32 0.92
C GLY A 97 -24.53 17.23 1.91
N ALA A 98 -23.61 16.34 2.31
CA ALA A 98 -23.88 15.26 3.27
C ALA A 98 -23.39 15.66 4.67
N GLU A 99 -24.19 16.47 5.37
CA GLU A 99 -23.88 16.95 6.74
C GLU A 99 -23.98 15.85 7.81
N ASN A 100 -24.71 14.77 7.52
CA ASN A 100 -24.86 13.61 8.41
C ASN A 100 -24.14 12.39 7.85
N ALA A 101 -23.86 11.42 8.72
CA ALA A 101 -23.23 10.16 8.32
C ALA A 101 -24.09 9.40 7.31
N THR A 102 -23.47 9.05 6.18
CA THR A 102 -24.06 8.23 5.11
C THR A 102 -23.30 6.91 5.04
N GLU A 103 -24.03 5.79 5.01
CA GLU A 103 -23.42 4.46 4.87
C GLU A 103 -22.81 4.31 3.48
N VAL A 104 -21.61 3.70 3.40
CA VAL A 104 -20.95 3.38 2.12
C VAL A 104 -21.03 1.89 1.84
N THR A 105 -21.10 1.52 0.56
CA THR A 105 -21.29 0.13 0.11
C THR A 105 -20.44 -0.15 -1.13
N GLY A 106 -20.42 -1.41 -1.60
CA GLY A 106 -19.71 -1.79 -2.83
C GLY A 106 -18.20 -1.52 -2.76
N THR A 107 -17.64 -1.00 -3.86
CA THR A 107 -16.22 -0.65 -3.97
C THR A 107 -15.75 0.32 -2.90
N GLU A 108 -16.56 1.33 -2.55
CA GLU A 108 -16.16 2.32 -1.54
C GLU A 108 -15.99 1.66 -0.16
N LEU A 109 -16.85 0.69 0.19
CA LEU A 109 -16.70 -0.09 1.41
C LEU A 109 -15.46 -0.99 1.38
N ALA A 110 -15.16 -1.60 0.23
CA ALA A 110 -13.97 -2.43 0.06
C ALA A 110 -12.68 -1.59 0.17
N ASP A 111 -12.67 -0.39 -0.39
CA ASP A 111 -11.58 0.58 -0.29
C ASP A 111 -11.31 0.97 1.17
N LEU A 112 -12.35 1.28 1.96
CA LEU A 112 -12.18 1.57 3.38
C LEU A 112 -11.72 0.34 4.18
N LYS A 113 -12.29 -0.84 3.88
CA LYS A 113 -11.87 -2.11 4.49
C LYS A 113 -10.39 -2.40 4.24
N SER A 114 -9.87 -2.07 3.06
CA SER A 114 -8.46 -2.32 2.70
C SER A 114 -7.46 -1.53 3.57
N GLN A 115 -7.92 -0.44 4.20
CA GLN A 115 -7.10 0.47 5.00
C GLN A 115 -7.06 0.12 6.50
N VAL A 116 -7.76 -0.93 6.94
CA VAL A 116 -7.80 -1.32 8.36
C VAL A 116 -6.48 -1.90 8.87
N LEU A 117 -5.50 -2.11 8.00
CA LEU A 117 -4.20 -2.66 8.33
C LEU A 117 -3.17 -1.53 8.51
N VAL A 118 -2.33 -1.65 9.54
CA VAL A 118 -1.19 -0.75 9.74
C VAL A 118 -0.13 -0.95 8.63
N GLY A 119 0.03 -2.20 8.18
CA GLY A 119 0.81 -2.53 6.98
C GLY A 119 -0.09 -2.52 5.74
N ASN A 120 0.49 -2.72 4.55
CA ASN A 120 -0.32 -2.76 3.34
C ASN A 120 -0.94 -4.15 3.07
N MET A 121 -1.95 -4.19 2.20
CA MET A 121 -2.67 -5.42 1.81
C MET A 121 -1.79 -6.47 1.11
N LEU A 122 -0.69 -6.05 0.48
CA LEU A 122 0.21 -6.96 -0.24
C LEU A 122 0.98 -7.87 0.73
N MET A 123 1.39 -7.37 1.89
CA MET A 123 2.17 -8.13 2.87
C MET A 123 1.39 -9.32 3.47
N ASN A 124 0.07 -9.20 3.58
CA ASN A 124 -0.79 -10.21 4.20
C ASN A 124 -1.84 -10.78 3.24
N TYR A 125 -1.58 -10.72 1.93
CA TYR A 125 -2.53 -11.05 0.88
C TYR A 125 -3.18 -12.45 1.05
N LYS A 126 -2.41 -13.45 1.52
CA LYS A 126 -2.91 -14.83 1.76
C LYS A 126 -3.99 -14.87 2.83
N ALA A 127 -3.82 -14.14 3.95
CA ALA A 127 -4.79 -14.14 5.04
C ALA A 127 -6.11 -13.46 4.64
N PHE A 128 -6.04 -12.50 3.72
CA PHE A 128 -7.21 -11.83 3.15
C PHE A 128 -7.77 -12.54 1.91
N GLY A 129 -7.14 -13.65 1.47
CA GLY A 129 -7.58 -14.43 0.32
C GLY A 129 -7.44 -13.71 -1.02
N HIS A 130 -6.60 -12.67 -1.09
CA HIS A 130 -6.28 -11.97 -2.34
C HIS A 130 -5.44 -12.87 -3.25
N LYS A 131 -5.54 -12.65 -4.56
CA LYS A 131 -4.67 -13.32 -5.54
C LYS A 131 -3.52 -12.38 -5.90
N VAL A 132 -2.33 -12.93 -6.11
CA VAL A 132 -1.17 -12.15 -6.53
C VAL A 132 -0.47 -12.82 -7.71
N GLU A 133 0.12 -12.01 -8.57
CA GLU A 133 0.86 -12.46 -9.75
C GLU A 133 2.10 -11.58 -9.96
N LEU A 134 3.23 -12.20 -10.28
CA LEU A 134 4.44 -11.48 -10.68
C LEU A 134 4.43 -11.32 -12.21
N LYS A 135 4.40 -10.07 -12.67
CA LYS A 135 4.40 -9.71 -14.11
C LYS A 135 5.82 -9.54 -14.69
N GLY A 136 6.85 -9.75 -13.87
CA GLY A 136 8.25 -9.61 -14.25
C GLY A 136 8.89 -8.35 -13.68
N GLN A 137 9.99 -7.93 -14.30
CA GLN A 137 10.67 -6.68 -13.97
C GLN A 137 10.40 -5.64 -15.05
N GLU A 138 10.21 -4.38 -14.65
CA GLU A 138 10.13 -3.26 -15.58
C GLU A 138 10.80 -2.01 -14.98
N ASP A 139 11.16 -1.07 -15.86
CA ASP A 139 11.54 0.27 -15.41
C ASP A 139 10.26 1.05 -15.09
N HIS A 140 10.21 1.61 -13.89
CA HIS A 140 9.13 2.49 -13.45
C HIS A 140 9.76 3.81 -12.98
N ASN A 141 9.61 4.86 -13.80
CA ASN A 141 10.16 6.19 -13.55
C ASN A 141 11.67 6.19 -13.27
N GLY A 142 12.45 5.40 -14.02
CA GLY A 142 13.90 5.30 -13.88
C GLY A 142 14.37 4.37 -12.76
N VAL A 143 13.44 3.69 -12.08
CA VAL A 143 13.74 2.67 -11.07
C VAL A 143 13.40 1.30 -11.64
N LYS A 144 14.36 0.38 -11.64
CA LYS A 144 14.10 -1.02 -11.97
C LYS A 144 13.28 -1.67 -10.86
N THR A 145 12.09 -2.17 -11.18
CA THR A 145 11.13 -2.71 -10.20
C THR A 145 10.67 -4.13 -10.58
N TYR A 146 10.24 -4.90 -9.59
CA TYR A 146 9.34 -6.03 -9.76
C TYR A 146 7.90 -5.51 -9.82
N LYS A 147 7.16 -5.93 -10.85
CA LYS A 147 5.74 -5.60 -11.02
C LYS A 147 4.88 -6.72 -10.45
N VAL A 148 4.23 -6.45 -9.32
CA VAL A 148 3.36 -7.41 -8.62
C VAL A 148 1.93 -6.95 -8.69
N THR A 149 1.06 -7.74 -9.32
CA THR A 149 -0.37 -7.46 -9.41
C THR A 149 -1.09 -8.20 -8.29
N LEU A 150 -1.95 -7.50 -7.55
CA LEU A 150 -2.85 -8.05 -6.54
C LEU A 150 -4.29 -7.86 -7.01
N THR A 151 -5.08 -8.93 -7.01
CA THR A 151 -6.53 -8.90 -7.23
C THR A 151 -7.24 -9.07 -5.89
N ASN A 152 -7.99 -8.04 -5.50
CA ASN A 152 -8.75 -8.02 -4.27
C ASN A 152 -9.90 -9.04 -4.33
N LYS A 153 -10.15 -9.72 -3.21
CA LYS A 153 -11.14 -10.79 -3.12
C LYS A 153 -12.56 -10.23 -2.98
N ASP A 154 -12.69 -9.04 -2.38
CA ASP A 154 -14.00 -8.48 -2.01
C ASP A 154 -14.71 -7.84 -3.22
N ASP A 155 -13.98 -7.18 -4.11
CA ASP A 155 -14.51 -6.42 -5.26
C ASP A 155 -13.94 -6.89 -6.63
N GLY A 156 -12.88 -7.69 -6.64
CA GLY A 156 -12.18 -8.11 -7.87
C GLY A 156 -11.28 -7.03 -8.48
N GLU A 157 -11.15 -5.87 -7.84
CA GLU A 157 -10.28 -4.80 -8.33
C GLU A 157 -8.82 -5.19 -8.25
N THR A 158 -8.03 -4.61 -9.14
CA THR A 158 -6.62 -4.96 -9.30
C THR A 158 -5.73 -3.76 -8.96
N THR A 159 -4.80 -3.99 -8.04
CA THR A 159 -3.74 -3.04 -7.72
C THR A 159 -2.40 -3.62 -8.15
N THR A 160 -1.63 -2.87 -8.94
CA THR A 160 -0.26 -3.22 -9.31
C THR A 160 0.71 -2.47 -8.40
N PHE A 161 1.66 -3.18 -7.81
CA PHE A 161 2.71 -2.64 -6.95
C PHE A 161 4.05 -2.71 -7.68
N PHE A 162 4.82 -1.63 -7.61
CA PHE A 162 6.16 -1.51 -8.15
C PHE A 162 7.17 -1.55 -7.01
N ILE A 163 7.83 -2.69 -6.86
CA ILE A 163 8.78 -2.95 -5.76
C ILE A 163 10.19 -2.84 -6.32
N ASN A 164 11.02 -1.96 -5.75
CA ASN A 164 12.40 -1.76 -6.20
C ASN A 164 13.17 -3.09 -6.24
N ALA A 165 13.78 -3.40 -7.39
CA ALA A 165 14.43 -4.68 -7.61
C ALA A 165 15.77 -4.83 -6.86
N SER A 166 16.34 -3.72 -6.37
CA SER A 166 17.62 -3.71 -5.64
C SER A 166 17.46 -3.85 -4.13
N ASP A 167 16.49 -3.15 -3.53
CA ASP A 167 16.35 -3.05 -2.08
C ASP A 167 14.96 -3.40 -1.55
N TYR A 168 14.05 -3.81 -2.44
CA TYR A 168 12.68 -4.21 -2.15
C TYR A 168 11.81 -3.13 -1.49
N SER A 169 12.17 -1.84 -1.60
CA SER A 169 11.27 -0.74 -1.21
C SER A 169 10.06 -0.64 -2.15
N LEU A 170 8.94 -0.11 -1.65
CA LEU A 170 7.77 0.19 -2.48
C LEU A 170 8.00 1.54 -3.16
N VAL A 171 8.00 1.55 -4.49
CA VAL A 171 8.19 2.76 -5.30
C VAL A 171 6.84 3.40 -5.58
N ALA A 172 5.90 2.61 -6.09
CA ALA A 172 4.59 3.08 -6.48
C ALA A 172 3.55 1.95 -6.46
N SER A 173 2.28 2.33 -6.56
CA SER A 173 1.16 1.43 -6.84
C SER A 173 0.21 2.07 -7.84
N GLN A 174 -0.42 1.26 -8.70
CA GLN A 174 -1.38 1.69 -9.70
C GLN A 174 -2.68 0.88 -9.61
N SER A 175 -3.83 1.55 -9.67
CA SER A 175 -5.17 0.93 -9.74
C SER A 175 -6.08 1.76 -10.64
N GLU A 176 -6.79 1.11 -11.57
CA GLU A 176 -7.82 1.80 -12.37
C GLU A 176 -9.03 2.04 -11.47
N LYS A 177 -9.47 3.30 -11.34
CA LYS A 177 -10.64 3.66 -10.53
C LYS A 177 -11.63 4.47 -11.34
N GLU A 178 -12.91 4.35 -10.99
CA GLU A 178 -13.94 5.23 -11.53
C GLU A 178 -13.95 6.55 -10.75
N MET A 179 -13.70 7.65 -11.45
CA MET A 179 -13.79 9.01 -10.93
C MET A 179 -14.76 9.81 -11.80
N MET A 180 -15.81 10.36 -11.19
CA MET A 180 -16.83 11.17 -11.89
C MET A 180 -17.44 10.47 -13.13
N GLY A 181 -17.64 9.15 -13.07
CA GLY A 181 -18.20 8.35 -14.16
C GLY A 181 -17.21 8.00 -15.29
N GLN A 182 -15.93 8.34 -15.12
CA GLN A 182 -14.86 7.98 -16.06
C GLN A 182 -13.81 7.12 -15.37
N LYS A 183 -13.23 6.17 -16.10
CA LYS A 183 -12.10 5.39 -15.62
C LYS A 183 -10.83 6.22 -15.72
N ALA A 184 -10.08 6.30 -14.64
CA ALA A 184 -8.79 6.96 -14.57
C ALA A 184 -7.74 6.02 -13.98
N MET A 185 -6.51 6.11 -14.48
CA MET A 185 -5.38 5.38 -13.92
C MET A 185 -4.84 6.14 -12.71
N ILE A 186 -5.07 5.61 -11.51
CA ILE A 186 -4.55 6.20 -10.27
C ILE A 186 -3.21 5.60 -9.94
N GLU A 187 -2.17 6.43 -9.94
CA GLU A 187 -0.84 6.09 -9.43
C GLU A 187 -0.63 6.74 -8.07
N THR A 188 -0.12 5.98 -7.10
CA THR A 188 0.38 6.51 -5.83
C THR A 188 1.88 6.22 -5.74
N THR A 189 2.69 7.25 -5.55
CA THR A 189 4.13 7.11 -5.27
C THR A 189 4.39 7.24 -3.77
N TYR A 190 5.42 6.56 -3.28
CA TYR A 190 5.74 6.48 -1.85
C TYR A 190 7.17 6.95 -1.60
N SER A 191 7.35 7.87 -0.65
CA SER A 191 8.67 8.45 -0.33
C SER A 191 8.81 8.82 1.15
N ASP A 192 9.99 9.33 1.53
CA ASP A 192 10.39 9.64 2.91
C ASP A 192 10.17 8.46 3.88
N PRO A 193 10.91 7.34 3.74
CA PRO A 193 10.76 6.21 4.64
C PRO A 193 11.29 6.55 6.04
N LYS A 194 10.46 6.36 7.07
CA LYS A 194 10.86 6.46 8.48
C LYS A 194 10.61 5.15 9.22
N VAL A 195 11.49 4.85 10.16
CA VAL A 195 11.37 3.68 11.04
C VAL A 195 10.69 4.09 12.35
N VAL A 196 9.58 3.45 12.66
CA VAL A 196 8.86 3.60 13.94
C VAL A 196 8.66 2.21 14.54
N ASN A 197 9.24 1.97 15.71
CA ASN A 197 9.18 0.66 16.39
C ASN A 197 9.64 -0.52 15.51
N GLY A 198 10.68 -0.29 14.68
CA GLY A 198 11.21 -1.31 13.75
C GLY A 198 10.37 -1.54 12.49
N LEU A 199 9.32 -0.75 12.29
CA LEU A 199 8.46 -0.79 11.10
C LEU A 199 8.76 0.41 10.20
N VAL A 200 8.83 0.18 8.90
CA VAL A 200 9.01 1.26 7.92
C VAL A 200 7.65 1.83 7.52
N PHE A 201 7.54 3.15 7.56
CA PHE A 201 6.41 3.90 7.05
C PHE A 201 6.89 4.92 6.02
N TYR A 202 6.20 5.01 4.88
CA TYR A 202 6.42 6.09 3.91
C TYR A 202 5.63 7.31 4.37
N MET A 203 6.35 8.36 4.74
CA MET A 203 5.77 9.57 5.32
C MET A 203 5.17 10.47 4.26
N THR A 204 5.57 10.32 2.99
CA THR A 204 5.00 11.08 1.88
C THR A 204 4.35 10.15 0.86
N ARG A 205 3.17 10.53 0.38
CA ARG A 205 2.45 9.88 -0.71
C ARG A 205 1.95 10.92 -1.69
N VAL A 206 2.18 10.70 -2.98
CA VAL A 206 1.62 11.57 -4.03
C VAL A 206 0.75 10.74 -4.94
N GLN A 207 -0.49 11.16 -5.14
CA GLN A 207 -1.45 10.53 -6.03
C GLN A 207 -1.60 11.31 -7.32
N LYS A 208 -1.55 10.59 -8.43
CA LYS A 208 -1.77 11.13 -9.77
C LYS A 208 -2.90 10.37 -10.46
N ALA A 209 -3.80 11.09 -11.14
CA ALA A 209 -4.75 10.53 -12.09
C ALA A 209 -4.26 10.83 -13.51
N ASP A 210 -4.04 9.80 -14.31
CA ASP A 210 -3.55 9.92 -15.70
C ASP A 210 -2.31 10.84 -15.84
N GLY A 211 -1.44 10.79 -14.83
CA GLY A 211 -0.19 11.57 -14.77
C GLY A 211 -0.31 12.96 -14.14
N ALA A 212 -1.51 13.50 -13.94
CA ALA A 212 -1.75 14.76 -13.25
C ALA A 212 -1.90 14.53 -11.74
N GLU A 213 -1.19 15.33 -10.92
CA GLU A 213 -1.31 15.25 -9.46
C GLU A 213 -2.71 15.68 -9.01
N ILE A 214 -3.36 14.82 -8.21
CA ILE A 214 -4.69 15.06 -7.67
C ILE A 214 -4.68 15.25 -6.15
N SER A 215 -3.70 14.66 -5.46
CA SER A 215 -3.49 14.85 -4.03
C SER A 215 -2.08 14.46 -3.61
N SER A 216 -1.64 14.98 -2.48
CA SER A 216 -0.48 14.48 -1.75
C SER A 216 -0.73 14.47 -0.25
N ILE A 217 -0.09 13.55 0.45
CA ILE A 217 -0.15 13.40 1.91
C ILE A 217 1.27 13.46 2.43
N THR A 218 1.48 14.27 3.47
CA THR A 218 2.71 14.28 4.26
C THR A 218 2.35 14.03 5.72
N PHE A 219 2.82 12.93 6.29
CA PHE A 219 2.65 12.60 7.69
C PHE A 219 3.73 13.30 8.53
N ASP A 220 3.32 13.99 9.59
CA ASP A 220 4.22 14.59 10.57
C ASP A 220 4.61 13.59 11.65
N LYS A 221 3.62 12.78 12.07
CA LYS A 221 3.75 11.88 13.22
C LYS A 221 3.05 10.56 12.97
N ILE A 222 3.73 9.49 13.37
CA ILE A 222 3.17 8.15 13.43
C ILE A 222 3.40 7.60 14.84
N GLU A 223 2.31 7.21 15.49
CA GLU A 223 2.31 6.53 16.78
C GLU A 223 1.74 5.12 16.58
N ALA A 224 2.60 4.10 16.60
CA ALA A 224 2.17 2.71 16.62
C ALA A 224 2.24 2.18 18.07
N LYS A 225 1.16 1.52 18.53
CA LYS A 225 1.07 0.95 19.89
C LYS A 225 0.72 -0.54 19.83
N GLY A 226 1.39 -1.36 20.64
CA GLY A 226 1.16 -2.80 20.79
C GLY A 226 1.97 -3.38 21.94
N PRO A 227 1.83 -4.68 22.29
CA PRO A 227 2.77 -5.33 23.20
C PRO A 227 4.16 -5.35 22.56
N TYR A 228 4.98 -4.36 22.91
CA TYR A 228 6.40 -4.34 22.65
C TYR A 228 7.08 -5.06 23.81
N VAL A 229 7.78 -6.17 23.55
CA VAL A 229 8.82 -6.60 24.48
C VAL A 229 9.94 -5.59 24.27
N GLY A 230 10.03 -4.61 25.17
CA GLY A 230 10.99 -3.52 25.06
C GLY A 230 12.40 -4.08 24.92
N LEU A 231 13.15 -3.55 23.95
CA LEU A 231 14.57 -3.39 24.17
C LEU A 231 14.68 -2.14 25.03
N GLU A 232 14.85 -2.34 26.33
CA GLU A 232 15.33 -1.30 27.23
C GLU A 232 16.66 -0.80 26.68
N ALA A 233 16.64 0.37 26.04
CA ALA A 233 17.85 1.13 25.81
C ALA A 233 18.10 1.91 27.10
N HIS A 234 18.91 1.33 27.97
CA HIS A 234 19.71 2.12 28.91
C HIS A 234 20.56 3.10 28.10
N PHE A 235 20.28 4.40 28.26
CA PHE A 235 21.26 5.47 28.17
C PHE A 235 20.90 6.52 29.22
#